data_AF-A0A951EHL6-F1
#
_entry.id   AF-A0A951EHL6-F1
#
_cell.length_a   1.000
_cell.length_b   1.000
_cell.length_c   1.000
_cell.angle_alpha   90.00
_cell.angle_beta   90.00
_cell.angle_gamma   90.00
#
_symmetry.space_group_name_H-M   'P 1'
#
loop_
_entity.id
_entity.type
_entity.pdbx_description
1 polymer ?
#
loop_
_entity_poly.entity_id
_entity_poly.type
_entity_poly.pdbx_seq_one_letter_code
_entity_poly.pdbx_strand_id
1 'polypeptide(L)'
;MSSVSTRLEHEISTANGLPAREPDARFDWKRVAQLFLRSRALDDFEETRLFPEKKILYQFSARGHELGQILLGSLLTGAHDGVSGYYRSRPLMLTLGLTVADAL
;
A
#
# COMPACT_ATOMS: atom_id res chain seq x y z
N MET A 1 21.06 35.07 -21.42
CA MET A 1 20.61 33.73 -20.97
C MET A 1 20.94 33.54 -19.48
N SER A 2 20.41 34.37 -18.58
CA SER A 2 20.73 34.30 -17.13
C SER A 2 19.53 34.55 -16.19
N SER A 3 18.32 34.76 -16.73
CA SER A 3 17.16 35.16 -15.92
C SER A 3 16.13 34.04 -15.69
N VAL A 4 16.23 32.91 -16.40
CA VAL A 4 15.31 31.77 -16.24
C VAL A 4 15.75 30.85 -15.09
N SER A 5 17.07 30.71 -14.84
CA SER A 5 17.61 29.86 -13.77
C SER A 5 17.22 30.33 -12.37
N THR A 6 17.17 31.66 -12.16
CA THR A 6 16.91 32.26 -10.85
C THR A 6 15.44 32.14 -10.41
N ARG A 7 14.50 31.96 -11.35
CA ARG A 7 13.07 31.80 -11.04
C ARG A 7 12.74 30.37 -10.58
N LEU A 8 13.44 29.36 -11.12
CA LEU A 8 13.29 27.96 -10.73
C LEU A 8 13.87 27.68 -9.34
N GLU A 9 15.00 28.30 -8.98
CA GLU A 9 15.57 28.16 -7.64
C GLU A 9 14.67 28.78 -6.54
N HIS A 10 13.94 29.84 -6.87
CA HIS A 10 13.03 30.51 -5.94
C HIS A 10 11.69 29.76 -5.74
N GLU A 11 11.21 29.02 -6.74
CA GLU A 11 10.02 28.17 -6.64
C GLU A 11 10.28 26.85 -5.89
N ILE A 12 11.52 26.34 -5.91
CA ILE A 12 11.90 25.16 -5.13
C ILE A 12 12.09 25.51 -3.64
N SER A 13 12.45 26.76 -3.33
CA SER A 13 12.65 27.25 -1.95
C SER A 13 11.35 27.37 -1.15
N THR A 14 10.22 27.68 -1.79
CA THR A 14 8.91 27.80 -1.11
C THR A 14 8.27 26.45 -0.76
N ALA A 15 8.72 25.34 -1.35
CA ALA A 15 8.24 24.00 -0.99
C ALA A 15 8.82 23.48 0.35
N ASN A 16 9.89 24.11 0.86
CA ASN A 16 10.54 23.75 2.14
C ASN A 16 9.92 24.43 3.38
N GLY A 17 8.91 25.29 3.19
CA GLY A 17 8.27 26.05 4.28
C GLY A 17 7.04 25.38 4.89
N LEU A 18 6.55 24.28 4.31
CA LEU A 18 5.49 23.50 4.94
C LEU A 18 6.14 22.73 6.10
N PRO A 19 5.64 22.86 7.35
CA PRO A 19 6.13 22.04 8.43
C PRO A 19 6.02 20.58 7.99
N ALA A 20 7.08 19.79 8.22
CA ALA A 20 7.02 18.35 7.99
C ALA A 20 5.75 17.83 8.68
N ARG A 21 4.78 17.37 7.89
CA ARG A 21 3.55 16.84 8.46
C ARG A 21 3.93 15.56 9.19
N GLU A 22 3.78 15.59 10.50
CA GLU A 22 3.90 14.37 11.28
C GLU A 22 2.90 13.34 10.73
N PRO A 23 3.31 12.06 10.64
CA PRO A 23 2.39 10.99 10.27
C PRO A 23 1.21 10.97 11.23
N ASP A 24 0.01 10.72 10.71
CA ASP A 24 -1.20 10.65 11.53
C ASP A 24 -1.06 9.54 12.59
N ALA A 25 -1.02 9.93 13.86
CA ALA A 25 -0.77 9.02 14.99
C ALA A 25 -1.89 7.99 15.22
N ARG A 26 -3.05 8.12 14.54
CA ARG A 26 -4.12 7.13 14.59
C ARG A 26 -3.73 5.79 13.97
N PHE A 27 -2.69 5.76 13.13
CA PHE A 27 -2.25 4.55 12.45
C PHE A 27 -0.94 4.02 13.03
N ASP A 28 -0.86 2.70 13.22
CA ASP A 28 0.41 2.02 13.43
C ASP A 28 1.17 1.92 12.11
N TRP A 29 1.96 2.95 11.80
CA TRP A 29 2.72 3.03 10.56
C TRP A 29 3.71 1.88 10.37
N LYS A 30 4.23 1.29 11.46
CA LYS A 30 5.12 0.13 11.37
C LYS A 30 4.35 -1.09 10.90
N ARG A 31 3.17 -1.33 11.47
CA ARG A 31 2.26 -2.39 11.01
C ARG A 31 1.80 -2.16 9.58
N VAL A 32 1.45 -0.92 9.21
CA VAL A 32 1.07 -0.56 7.84
C VAL A 32 2.19 -0.92 6.85
N ALA A 33 3.43 -0.51 7.14
CA ALA A 33 4.58 -0.82 6.29
C ALA A 33 4.84 -2.33 6.17
N GLN A 34 4.70 -3.08 7.27
CA GLN A 34 4.83 -4.54 7.24
C GLN A 34 3.77 -5.21 6.36
N LEU A 35 2.51 -4.80 6.48
CA LEU A 35 1.40 -5.31 5.68
C LEU A 35 1.60 -4.96 4.20
N PHE A 36 2.02 -3.73 3.93
CA PHE A 36 2.34 -3.26 2.58
C PHE A 36 3.40 -4.16 1.94
N LEU A 37 4.56 -4.30 2.58
CA LEU A 37 5.68 -5.09 2.06
C LEU A 37 5.32 -6.57 1.92
N ARG A 38 4.53 -7.12 2.84
CA ARG A 38 4.02 -8.49 2.75
C ARG A 38 3.12 -8.68 1.52
N SER A 39 2.22 -7.74 1.25
CA SER A 39 1.39 -7.75 0.04
C SER A 39 2.26 -7.66 -1.22
N ARG A 40 3.30 -6.81 -1.22
CA ARG A 40 4.25 -6.71 -2.33
C ARG A 40 4.99 -8.02 -2.60
N ALA A 41 5.48 -8.66 -1.53
CA ALA A 41 6.22 -9.91 -1.62
C ALA A 41 5.36 -11.06 -2.15
N LEU A 42 4.06 -11.08 -1.82
CA LEU A 42 3.11 -12.05 -2.38
C LEU A 42 2.89 -11.87 -3.87
N ASP A 43 2.67 -10.62 -4.32
CA ASP A 43 2.61 -10.31 -5.76
C ASP A 43 3.89 -10.77 -6.48
N ASP A 44 5.05 -10.43 -5.94
CA ASP A 44 6.34 -10.80 -6.54
C ASP A 44 6.50 -12.33 -6.59
N PHE A 45 6.06 -13.06 -5.56
CA PHE A 45 6.10 -14.52 -5.53
C PHE A 45 5.18 -15.15 -6.58
N GLU A 46 3.96 -14.63 -6.73
CA GLU A 46 3.03 -15.07 -7.78
C GLU A 46 3.61 -14.84 -9.17
N GLU A 47 4.13 -13.63 -9.42
CA GLU A 47 4.65 -13.20 -10.73
C GLU A 47 5.92 -13.96 -11.13
N THR A 48 6.81 -14.25 -10.17
CA THR A 48 8.14 -14.81 -10.46
C THR A 48 8.24 -16.32 -10.28
N ARG A 49 7.34 -16.94 -9.50
CA ARG A 49 7.36 -18.38 -9.22
C ARG A 49 6.09 -19.05 -9.68
N LEU A 50 4.96 -18.74 -9.03
CA LEU A 50 3.75 -19.56 -9.17
C LEU A 50 3.16 -19.51 -10.58
N PHE A 51 3.11 -18.32 -11.18
CA PHE A 51 2.54 -18.16 -12.51
C PHE A 51 3.45 -18.77 -13.61
N PRO A 52 4.78 -18.50 -13.66
CA PRO A 52 5.67 -19.18 -14.60
C PRO A 52 5.69 -20.71 -14.46
N GLU A 53 5.61 -21.22 -13.22
CA GLU A 53 5.57 -22.65 -12.92
C GLU A 53 4.17 -23.28 -13.13
N LYS A 54 3.18 -22.49 -13.60
CA LYS A 54 1.79 -22.92 -13.84
C LYS A 54 1.12 -23.54 -12.60
N LYS A 55 1.51 -23.09 -11.41
CA LYS A 55 0.91 -23.48 -10.13
C LYS A 55 -0.39 -22.73 -9.86
N ILE A 56 -0.57 -21.58 -10.48
CA ILE A 56 -1.80 -20.78 -10.48
C ILE A 56 -2.19 -20.47 -11.92
N LEU A 57 -3.50 -20.31 -12.17
CA LEU A 57 -4.04 -20.03 -13.50
C LEU A 57 -3.95 -18.55 -13.88
N TYR A 58 -4.07 -17.67 -12.89
CA TYR A 58 -4.09 -16.23 -13.07
C TYR A 58 -3.25 -15.58 -11.98
N GLN A 59 -2.62 -14.46 -12.33
CA GLN A 59 -1.96 -13.58 -11.38
C GLN A 59 -2.68 -12.22 -11.41
N PHE A 60 -3.15 -11.77 -10.24
CA PHE A 60 -3.78 -10.48 -10.07
C PHE A 60 -3.06 -9.68 -9.01
N SER A 61 -2.16 -8.82 -9.48
CA SER A 61 -1.40 -7.95 -8.60
C SER A 61 -2.30 -6.99 -7.83
N ALA A 62 -2.00 -6.82 -6.54
CA ALA A 62 -2.57 -5.77 -5.70
C ALA A 62 -1.77 -4.46 -5.72
N ARG A 63 -0.71 -4.35 -6.55
CA ARG A 63 0.14 -3.14 -6.72
C ARG A 63 -0.71 -1.88 -6.80
N GLY A 64 -0.48 -0.96 -5.86
CA GLY A 64 -1.14 0.34 -5.79
C GLY A 64 -2.41 0.37 -4.93
N HIS A 65 -2.90 -0.78 -4.46
CA HIS A 65 -4.06 -0.85 -3.56
C HIS A 65 -3.69 -0.94 -2.08
N GLU A 66 -2.41 -1.14 -1.76
CA GLU A 66 -1.94 -1.46 -0.40
C GLU A 66 -2.32 -0.38 0.61
N LEU A 67 -1.85 0.86 0.41
CA LEU A 67 -2.01 1.91 1.41
C LEU A 67 -3.48 2.17 1.74
N GLY A 68 -4.33 2.33 0.70
CA GLY A 68 -5.75 2.61 0.91
C GLY A 68 -6.47 1.48 1.63
N GLN A 69 -6.29 0.23 1.19
CA GLN A 69 -6.97 -0.90 1.82
C GLN A 69 -6.45 -1.20 3.23
N ILE A 70 -5.15 -1.03 3.49
CA ILE A 70 -4.59 -1.24 4.82
C ILE A 70 -5.09 -0.19 5.81
N LEU A 71 -5.10 1.09 5.40
CA LEU A 71 -5.60 2.16 6.27
C LEU A 71 -7.10 2.00 6.54
N LEU A 72 -7.91 1.73 5.51
CA LEU A 72 -9.34 1.48 5.69
C LEU A 72 -9.60 0.24 6.55
N GLY A 73 -8.87 -0.85 6.31
CA GLY A 73 -8.97 -2.07 7.12
C GLY A 73 -8.60 -1.85 8.58
N SER A 74 -7.62 -0.99 8.86
CA SER A 74 -7.18 -0.65 10.22
C SER A 74 -8.20 0.21 10.99
N LEU A 75 -9.17 0.81 10.29
CA LEU A 75 -10.26 1.59 10.89
C LEU A 75 -11.49 0.74 11.20
N LEU A 76 -11.54 -0.52 10.76
CA LEU A 76 -12.65 -1.42 11.04
C LEU A 76 -12.61 -1.85 12.52
N THR A 77 -13.76 -1.76 13.16
CA THR A 77 -13.98 -2.04 14.59
C THR A 77 -14.75 -3.33 14.82
N GLY A 78 -15.47 -3.81 13.80
CA GLY A 78 -16.22 -5.07 13.83
C GLY A 78 -17.62 -4.98 14.46
N ALA A 79 -18.05 -3.81 14.96
CA ALA A 79 -19.38 -3.65 15.57
C ALA A 79 -20.52 -3.70 14.53
N HIS A 80 -20.36 -2.94 13.43
CA HIS A 80 -21.33 -2.87 12.33
C HIS A 80 -20.64 -2.76 10.96
N ASP A 81 -19.36 -3.14 10.91
CA ASP A 81 -18.56 -3.03 9.69
C ASP A 81 -18.78 -4.23 8.79
N GLY A 82 -19.02 -3.97 7.50
CA GLY A 82 -19.12 -4.98 6.46
C GLY A 82 -18.14 -4.67 5.34
N VAL A 83 -17.34 -5.67 4.95
CA VAL A 83 -16.46 -5.58 3.78
C VAL A 83 -16.59 -6.83 2.94
N SER A 84 -16.45 -6.68 1.63
CA SER A 84 -16.40 -7.80 0.69
C SER A 84 -15.04 -7.82 0.00
N GLY A 85 -14.52 -9.03 -0.20
CA GLY A 85 -13.30 -9.24 -0.96
C GLY A 85 -13.55 -9.11 -2.46
N TYR A 86 -12.49 -8.72 -3.17
CA TYR A 86 -12.36 -8.79 -4.62
C TYR A 86 -10.98 -9.36 -4.95
N TYR A 87 -10.72 -9.74 -6.20
CA TYR A 87 -9.46 -10.39 -6.59
C TYR A 87 -8.20 -9.51 -6.39
N ARG A 88 -8.35 -8.22 -6.03
CA ARG A 88 -7.24 -7.32 -5.62
C ARG A 88 -7.31 -6.91 -4.15
N SER A 89 -8.02 -7.65 -3.31
CA SER A 89 -8.23 -7.31 -1.90
C SER A 89 -7.20 -7.92 -0.95
N ARG A 90 -6.08 -8.43 -1.46
CA ARG A 90 -4.98 -9.01 -0.65
C ARG A 90 -4.52 -8.09 0.50
N PRO A 91 -4.29 -6.78 0.32
CA PRO A 91 -3.91 -5.91 1.43
C PRO A 91 -4.99 -5.83 2.52
N LEU A 92 -6.28 -5.78 2.14
CA LEU A 92 -7.39 -5.81 3.08
C LEU A 92 -7.43 -7.13 3.85
N MET A 93 -7.28 -8.28 3.17
CA MET A 93 -7.27 -9.60 3.79
C MET A 93 -6.17 -9.72 4.86
N LEU A 94 -4.95 -9.31 4.52
CA LEU A 94 -3.83 -9.31 5.47
C LEU A 94 -4.06 -8.36 6.65
N THR A 95 -4.75 -7.23 6.43
CA THR A 95 -5.10 -6.27 7.48
C THR A 95 -6.12 -6.84 8.45
N LEU A 96 -7.13 -7.56 7.94
CA LEU A 96 -8.15 -8.28 8.72
C LEU A 96 -7.61 -9.51 9.47
N GLY A 97 -6.32 -9.82 9.32
CA GLY A 97 -5.66 -10.90 10.05
C GLY A 97 -5.73 -12.26 9.37
N LEU A 98 -6.19 -12.35 8.11
CA LEU A 98 -6.09 -13.56 7.33
C LEU A 98 -4.61 -13.93 7.12
N THR A 99 -4.36 -15.23 6.95
CA THR A 99 -3.00 -15.73 6.79
C THR A 99 -2.43 -15.36 5.43
N VAL A 100 -1.11 -15.48 5.29
CA VAL A 100 -0.42 -15.32 4.00
C VAL A 100 -0.95 -16.32 2.97
N ALA A 101 -1.31 -17.53 3.42
CA ALA A 101 -1.85 -18.57 2.55
C ALA A 101 -3.29 -18.28 2.09
N ASP A 102 -4.12 -17.66 2.94
CA ASP A 102 -5.47 -17.26 2.55
C ASP A 102 -5.45 -16.11 1.52
N ALA A 103 -4.41 -15.29 1.55
CA ALA A 103 -4.24 -14.11 0.71
C ALA A 103 -3.44 -14.38 -0.59
N LEU A 104 -3.18 -15.65 -0.89
CA LEU A 104 -2.44 -16.19 -2.04
C LEU A 104 -3.42 -16.91 -2.98
#